data_AF-A0A3S3PDA8-F1
#
_entry.id   AF-A0A3S3PDA8-F1
#
_cell.length_a   1.000
_cell.length_b   1.000
_cell.length_c   1.000
_cell.angle_alpha   90.00
_cell.angle_beta   90.00
_cell.angle_gamma   90.00
#
_symmetry.space_group_name_H-M   'P 1'
#
loop_
_entity.id
_entity.type
_entity.pdbx_description
1 polymer ?
#
loop_
_entity_poly.entity_id
_entity_poly.type
_entity_poly.pdbx_seq_one_letter_code
_entity_poly.pdbx_strand_id
1 'polypeptide(L)' 'MLEISFFSIGVPAEVLERASTILDTIGNNKNIGRLCNENILTKDQQYKDAVDKLLGFDTCNGNLEQFFQDIFPSES' A
#
# COMPACT_ATOMS: atom_id res chain seq x y z
N MET A 1 -1.09 -27.27 -25.68
CA MET A 1 -1.62 -27.39 -24.32
C MET A 1 -0.61 -28.15 -23.44
N LEU A 2 0.64 -27.67 -23.37
CA LEU A 2 1.73 -28.30 -22.59
C LEU A 2 2.74 -27.23 -22.09
N GLU A 3 2.81 -26.08 -22.78
CA GLU A 3 3.67 -24.94 -22.42
C GLU A 3 3.26 -24.22 -21.12
N ILE A 4 1.96 -24.12 -20.81
CA ILE A 4 1.48 -23.38 -19.63
C ILE A 4 1.73 -24.16 -18.32
N SER A 5 1.74 -25.50 -18.38
CA SER A 5 1.95 -26.35 -17.19
C SER A 5 3.35 -26.23 -16.57
N PHE A 6 4.36 -25.81 -17.32
CA PHE A 6 5.72 -25.64 -16.79
C PHE A 6 5.90 -24.33 -16.03
N PHE A 7 5.17 -23.28 -16.40
CA PHE A 7 5.28 -21.96 -15.77
C PHE A 7 4.75 -21.94 -14.32
N SER A 8 3.89 -22.91 -13.96
CA SER A 8 3.27 -23.01 -12.63
C SER A 8 4.08 -23.81 -11.61
N ILE A 9 5.15 -24.50 -12.02
CA ILE A 9 5.95 -25.31 -11.08
C ILE A 9 6.80 -24.36 -10.24
N GLY A 10 6.38 -24.13 -9.00
CA GLY A 10 7.08 -23.28 -8.03
C GLY A 10 6.57 -21.84 -7.93
N VAL A 11 5.56 -21.46 -8.71
CA VAL A 11 4.91 -20.15 -8.59
C VAL A 11 3.67 -20.29 -7.68
N PRO A 12 3.60 -19.53 -6.57
CA PRO A 12 2.42 -19.54 -5.70
C PRO A 12 1.14 -19.19 -6.47
N ALA A 13 0.03 -19.84 -6.15
CA ALA A 13 -1.25 -19.65 -6.85
C ALA A 13 -1.71 -18.18 -6.85
N GLU A 14 -1.48 -17.46 -5.75
CA GLU A 14 -1.73 -16.02 -5.60
C GLU A 14 -1.00 -15.16 -6.64
N VAL A 15 0.20 -15.56 -7.07
CA VAL A 15 0.97 -14.86 -8.09
C VAL A 15 0.36 -15.08 -9.48
N LEU A 16 -0.08 -16.31 -9.77
CA LEU A 16 -0.75 -16.64 -11.03
C LEU A 16 -2.11 -15.93 -11.15
N GLU A 17 -2.89 -15.92 -10.08
CA GLU A 17 -4.18 -15.23 -10.03
C GLU A 17 -4.02 -13.72 -10.28
N ARG A 18 -3.01 -13.11 -9.63
CA ARG A 18 -2.71 -11.70 -9.83
C ARG A 18 -2.24 -11.40 -11.25
N ALA A 19 -1.36 -12.24 -11.82
CA ALA A 19 -0.91 -12.08 -13.20
C ALA A 19 -2.07 -12.16 -14.20
N SER A 20 -2.99 -13.11 -14.00
CA SER A 20 -4.22 -13.24 -14.80
C SER A 20 -5.09 -11.98 -14.72
N THR A 21 -5.31 -11.47 -13.51
CA THR A 21 -6.11 -10.25 -13.27
C THR A 21 -5.49 -9.02 -13.93
N ILE A 22 -4.17 -8.87 -13.85
CA ILE A 22 -3.43 -7.77 -14.49
C ILE A 22 -3.57 -7.83 -16.02
N LEU A 23 -3.38 -9.01 -16.61
CA LEU A 23 -3.48 -9.21 -18.06
C LEU A 23 -4.88 -8.89 -18.58
N ASP A 24 -5.93 -9.35 -17.89
CA ASP A 24 -7.33 -9.02 -18.24
C ASP A 24 -7.61 -7.51 -18.13
N THR A 25 -7.11 -6.87 -17.07
CA THR A 25 -7.29 -5.43 -16.83
C THR A 25 -6.63 -4.59 -17.95
N ILE A 26 -5.42 -4.96 -18.38
CA ILE A 26 -4.71 -4.31 -19.50
C ILE A 26 -5.48 -4.53 -20.81
N GLY A 27 -5.91 -5.75 -21.09
CA GLY A 27 -6.66 -6.09 -22.30
C GLY A 27 -7.99 -5.33 -22.41
N ASN A 28 -8.61 -5.05 -21.27
CA ASN A 28 -9.85 -4.27 -21.17
C ASN A 28 -9.63 -2.75 -21.03
N ASN A 29 -8.40 -2.27 -21.15
CA ASN A 29 -8.00 -0.86 -21.02
C ASN A 29 -8.51 -0.20 -19.72
N LYS A 30 -8.55 -0.99 -18.64
CA LYS A 30 -8.92 -0.55 -17.30
C LYS A 30 -7.65 -0.12 -16.55
N ASN A 31 -7.82 0.75 -15.56
CA ASN A 31 -6.71 1.13 -14.68
C ASN A 31 -6.36 -0.06 -13.77
N ILE A 32 -5.08 -0.43 -13.73
CA ILE A 32 -4.56 -1.40 -12.76
C ILE A 32 -4.47 -0.69 -11.42
N GLY A 33 -5.52 -0.86 -10.61
CA GLY A 33 -5.52 -0.40 -9.23
C GLY A 33 -4.38 -1.04 -8.44
N ARG A 34 -3.87 -0.31 -7.44
CA ARG A 34 -2.94 -0.90 -6.49
C ARG A 34 -3.65 -2.05 -5.79
N LEU A 35 -3.00 -3.21 -5.69
CA LEU A 35 -3.54 -4.30 -4.90
C LEU A 35 -3.78 -3.77 -3.49
N CYS A 36 -5.05 -3.73 -3.08
CA CYS A 36 -5.50 -3.20 -1.81
C CYS A 36 -5.11 -4.18 -0.69
N ASN A 37 -3.80 -4.27 -0.43
CA ASN A 37 -3.28 -4.98 0.71
C ASN A 37 -3.61 -4.14 1.95
N GLU A 38 -4.27 -4.74 2.93
CA GLU A 38 -4.72 -4.06 4.15
C GLU A 38 -3.58 -3.35 4.88
N ASN A 39 -2.37 -3.94 4.91
CA ASN A 39 -1.19 -3.31 5.52
C ASN A 39 -0.78 -2.05 4.75
N ILE A 40 -0.87 -2.09 3.43
CA ILE A 40 -0.55 -0.97 2.56
C ILE A 40 -1.57 0.16 2.75
N LEU A 41 -2.87 -0.17 2.78
CA LEU A 41 -3.93 0.79 3.03
C LEU A 41 -3.82 1.43 4.41
N THR A 42 -3.49 0.63 5.43
CA THR A 42 -3.29 1.11 6.80
C THR A 42 -2.13 2.11 6.86
N LYS A 43 -1.00 1.79 6.21
CA LYS A 43 0.14 2.71 6.13
C LYS A 43 -0.18 3.98 5.34
N ASP A 44 -0.89 3.86 4.23
CA ASP A 44 -1.32 5.04 3.46
C ASP A 44 -2.19 5.98 4.30
N GLN A 45 -3.07 5.43 5.13
CA GLN A 45 -3.90 6.23 6.04
C GLN A 45 -3.04 6.90 7.13
N GLN A 46 -2.13 6.16 7.75
CA GLN A 46 -1.20 6.71 8.75
C GLN A 46 -0.37 7.87 8.18
N TYR A 47 0.11 7.76 6.94
CA TYR A 47 0.86 8.84 6.30
C TYR A 47 -0.01 10.06 5.99
N LYS A 48 -1.26 9.86 5.58
CA LYS A 48 -2.20 10.99 5.40
C LYS A 48 -2.42 11.73 6.71
N ASP A 49 -2.70 10.99 7.79
CA ASP A 49 -2.91 11.57 9.11
C ASP A 49 -1.67 12.33 9.61
N ALA A 50 -0.47 11.80 9.35
CA ALA A 50 0.79 12.47 9.68
C ALA A 50 0.98 13.79 8.91
N VAL A 51 0.64 13.81 7.61
CA VAL A 51 0.71 15.02 6.79
C VAL A 51 -0.29 16.06 7.26
N ASP A 52 -1.52 15.65 7.60
CA ASP A 52 -2.54 16.56 8.11
C ASP A 52 -2.10 17.20 9.44
N LYS A 53 -1.49 16.41 10.33
CA LYS A 53 -0.89 16.93 11.57
C LYS A 53 0.25 17.91 11.29
N LEU A 54 1.14 17.60 10.34
CA LEU A 54 2.25 18.47 9.95
C LEU A 54 1.75 19.82 9.42
N LEU A 55 0.75 19.80 8.56
CA LEU A 55 0.14 21.02 8.00
C LEU A 55 -0.59 21.84 9.06
N GLY A 56 -1.12 21.20 10.10
CA GLY A 56 -1.79 21.85 11.23
C GLY A 56 -0.87 22.32 12.36
N PHE A 57 0.45 22.06 12.28
CA PHE A 57 1.37 22.37 13.37
C PHE A 57 1.64 23.88 13.49
N ASP A 58 1.39 24.44 14.68
CA ASP A 58 1.74 25.81 15.01
C ASP A 58 3.23 25.91 15.36
N THR A 59 4.03 26.51 14.47
CA THR A 59 5.47 26.66 14.68
C THR A 59 5.86 27.70 15.73
N CYS A 60 4.92 28.57 16.13
CA CYS A 60 5.15 29.62 17.12
C CYS A 60 4.87 29.13 18.54
N ASN A 61 3.84 28.30 18.74
CA ASN A 61 3.39 27.86 20.06
C ASN A 61 3.36 26.34 20.26
N GLY A 62 3.60 25.56 19.20
CA GLY A 62 3.53 24.10 19.23
C GLY A 62 4.70 23.45 19.95
N ASN A 63 4.41 22.37 20.67
CA ASN A 63 5.44 21.52 21.27
C ASN A 63 5.91 20.48 20.23
N LEU A 64 7.16 20.61 19.78
CA LEU A 64 7.77 19.70 18.81
C LEU A 64 7.90 18.26 19.32
N GLU A 65 8.23 18.07 20.60
CA GLU A 65 8.40 16.75 21.19
C GLU A 65 7.07 15.99 21.20
N GLN A 66 5.99 16.66 21.63
CA GLN A 66 4.63 16.11 21.58
C GLN A 66 4.21 15.79 20.15
N PHE A 67 4.48 16.70 19.21
CA PHE A 67 4.17 16.49 17.80
C PHE A 67 4.83 15.23 17.23
N PHE A 68 6.12 15.00 17.53
CA PHE A 68 6.81 13.79 17.09
C PHE A 68 6.28 12.52 17.75
N GLN A 69 5.91 12.55 19.04
CA GLN A 69 5.27 11.41 19.71
C GLN A 69 3.91 11.07 19.08
N ASP A 70 3.15 12.09 18.67
CA ASP A 70 1.83 11.89 18.05
C ASP A 70 1.90 11.36 16.61
N ILE A 71 3.02 11.58 15.90
CA ILE A 71 3.23 11.09 14.52
C ILE A 71 3.95 9.74 14.50
N PHE A 72 4.90 9.53 15.40
CA PHE A 72 5.72 8.33 15.49
C PHE A 72 5.55 7.69 16.88
N PRO A 73 4.38 7.09 17.17
CA PRO A 73 4.22 6.36 18.42
C PRO A 73 5.23 5.21 18.46
N SER A 74 5.91 5.04 19.59
CA SER A 74 6.83 3.93 19.82
C SER A 74 6.14 2.61 19.51
N GLU A 75 6.69 1.82 18.57
CA GLU A 75 6.21 0.45 18.35
C GLU A 75 6.33 -0.32 19.68
N SER A 76 5.20 -0.81 20.20
CA SER A 76 5.14 -1.73 21.35
C SER A 76 5.04 -3.17 20.88
#